data_AF-A0A6M2AG82-F1
#
_entry.id   AF-A0A6M2AG82-F1
#
_cell.length_a   1.000
_cell.length_b   1.000
_cell.length_c   1.000
_cell.angle_alpha   90.00
_cell.angle_beta   90.00
_cell.angle_gamma   90.00
#
_symmetry.space_group_name_H-M   'P 1'
#
loop_
_entity.id
_entity.type
_entity.pdbx_description
1 polymer ?
#
loop_
_entity_poly.entity_id
_entity_poly.type
_entity_poly.pdbx_seq_one_letter_code
_entity_poly.pdbx_strand_id
1 'polypeptide(L)'
;MLFIVVFPKGGIKIKNIPITWGYLLLGFIALISLIRKKYYINKDHIYSLLFLIPFQIYSLISMYINGIEDIGFTISFLVCFFILPFIFFFIFSQHLENLDLDYFFKILKRSILFIAAYGIFLFFY
;
A
#
# COMPACT_ATOMS: atom_id res chain seq x y z
N MET A 1 -4.71 -5.98 5.54
CA MET A 1 -4.58 -4.61 6.08
C MET A 1 -4.03 -4.59 7.49
N LEU A 2 -4.66 -5.27 8.46
CA LEU A 2 -4.21 -5.38 9.86
C LEU A 2 -2.72 -5.67 10.05
N PHE A 3 -2.18 -6.64 9.31
CA PHE A 3 -0.78 -7.05 9.39
C PHE A 3 0.22 -5.93 9.03
N ILE A 4 -0.14 -5.06 8.08
CA ILE A 4 0.71 -3.95 7.62
C ILE A 4 0.68 -2.81 8.64
N VAL A 5 -0.48 -2.58 9.28
CA VAL A 5 -0.63 -1.57 10.34
C VAL A 5 0.14 -2.01 11.58
N VAL A 6 0.05 -3.28 11.98
CA VAL A 6 0.69 -3.81 13.19
C VAL A 6 2.21 -3.99 13.02
N PHE A 7 2.70 -4.28 11.81
CA PHE A 7 4.12 -4.37 11.49
C PHE A 7 4.55 -3.31 10.46
N PRO A 8 4.51 -2.02 10.82
CA PRO A 8 4.69 -0.92 9.87
C PRO A 8 6.11 -0.84 9.29
N LYS A 9 7.09 -1.50 9.93
CA LYS A 9 8.52 -1.44 9.59
C LYS A 9 9.21 -2.81 9.50
N GLY A 10 8.44 -3.89 9.37
CA GLY A 10 9.03 -5.21 9.18
C GLY A 10 9.42 -5.44 7.71
N GLY A 11 10.69 -5.74 7.46
CA GLY A 11 11.20 -5.99 6.12
C GLY A 11 12.70 -6.24 6.08
N ILE A 12 13.19 -6.68 4.92
CA ILE A 12 14.61 -6.91 4.65
C ILE A 12 15.02 -5.99 3.50
N LYS A 13 16.15 -5.29 3.64
CA LYS A 13 16.76 -4.58 2.51
C LYS A 13 17.62 -5.56 1.73
N ILE A 14 17.27 -5.82 0.47
CA ILE A 14 18.09 -6.62 -0.45
C ILE A 14 18.64 -5.67 -1.50
N LYS A 15 19.98 -5.53 -1.57
CA LYS A 15 20.67 -4.65 -2.54
C LYS A 15 20.07 -3.23 -2.59
N ASN A 16 19.88 -2.60 -1.42
CA ASN A 16 19.24 -1.28 -1.23
C ASN A 16 17.74 -1.18 -1.54
N ILE A 17 17.09 -2.24 -2.02
CA ILE A 17 15.64 -2.25 -2.21
C ILE A 17 14.97 -2.67 -0.89
N PRO A 18 14.12 -1.83 -0.27
CA PRO A 18 13.39 -2.20 0.94
C PRO A 18 12.26 -3.17 0.59
N ILE A 19 12.41 -4.45 0.90
CA ILE A 19 11.35 -5.46 0.78
C ILE A 19 10.63 -5.52 2.13
N THR A 20 9.48 -4.85 2.23
CA THR A 20 8.64 -4.93 3.42
C THR A 20 7.76 -6.17 3.38
N TRP A 21 7.38 -6.69 4.54
CA TRP A 21 6.37 -7.75 4.60
C TRP A 21 5.04 -7.31 3.96
N GLY A 22 4.74 -6.01 4.01
CA GLY A 22 3.63 -5.42 3.29
C GLY A 22 3.73 -5.65 1.79
N TYR A 23 4.88 -5.37 1.17
CA TYR A 23 5.09 -5.60 -0.26
C TYR A 23 4.99 -7.07 -0.64
N LEU A 24 5.55 -7.97 0.18
CA LEU A 24 5.45 -9.42 -0.06
C LEU A 24 4.01 -9.91 0.00
N LEU A 25 3.27 -9.51 1.03
CA LEU A 25 1.86 -9.88 1.20
C LEU A 25 1.00 -9.30 0.07
N LEU A 26 1.24 -8.05 -0.32
CA LEU A 26 0.55 -7.40 -1.42
C LEU A 26 0.84 -8.06 -2.77
N GLY A 27 2.11 -8.36 -3.06
CA GLY A 27 2.51 -9.06 -4.27
C GLY A 27 1.90 -10.47 -4.35
N PHE A 28 1.89 -11.20 -3.23
CA PHE A 28 1.29 -12.52 -3.17
C PHE A 28 -0.24 -12.48 -3.39
N ILE A 29 -0.95 -11.55 -2.75
CA ILE A 29 -2.39 -11.41 -2.97
C ILE A 29 -2.67 -10.95 -4.41
N ALA A 30 -1.84 -10.07 -4.99
CA ALA A 30 -1.98 -9.66 -6.38
C ALA A 30 -1.86 -10.84 -7.34
N LEU A 31 -0.87 -11.73 -7.14
CA LEU A 31 -0.69 -12.94 -7.95
C LEU A 31 -1.89 -13.89 -7.86
N ILE A 32 -2.39 -14.18 -6.64
CA ILE A 32 -3.58 -15.03 -6.46
C ILE A 32 -4.79 -14.42 -7.16
N SER A 33 -4.88 -13.09 -7.14
CA SER A 33 -6.05 -12.38 -7.66
C SER A 33 -6.09 -12.29 -9.18
N LEU A 34 -4.97 -12.48 -9.89
CA LEU A 34 -4.94 -12.62 -11.35
C LEU A 34 -5.74 -13.82 -11.85
N ILE A 35 -5.95 -14.83 -11.01
CA ILE A 35 -6.72 -16.04 -11.35
C ILE A 35 -8.24 -15.76 -11.33
N ARG A 36 -8.67 -14.61 -10.81
CA ARG A 36 -10.09 -14.29 -10.64
C ARG A 36 -10.74 -13.85 -11.96
N LYS A 37 -11.89 -14.44 -12.29
CA LYS A 37 -12.63 -14.16 -13.54
C LYS A 37 -13.50 -12.90 -13.54
N LYS A 38 -13.78 -12.29 -12.38
CA LYS A 38 -14.71 -11.17 -12.26
C LYS A 38 -14.01 -9.93 -11.73
N TYR A 39 -13.93 -8.92 -12.59
CA TYR A 39 -13.53 -7.56 -12.24
C TYR A 39 -14.77 -6.73 -11.97
N TYR A 40 -14.72 -5.91 -10.94
CA TYR A 40 -15.79 -4.99 -10.61
C TYR A 40 -15.28 -3.56 -10.76
N ILE A 41 -15.95 -2.77 -11.57
CA ILE A 41 -15.56 -1.40 -11.91
C ILE A 41 -16.68 -0.47 -11.47
N ASN A 42 -16.40 0.34 -10.46
CA ASN A 42 -17.29 1.43 -10.00
C ASN A 42 -16.69 2.77 -10.43
N LYS A 43 -17.54 3.72 -10.83
CA LYS A 43 -17.17 5.10 -11.20
C LYS A 43 -16.44 5.81 -10.06
N ASP A 44 -16.87 5.61 -8.82
CA ASP A 44 -16.23 6.27 -7.65
C ASP A 44 -14.78 5.84 -7.46
N HIS A 45 -14.51 4.56 -7.72
CA HIS A 45 -13.16 4.03 -7.70
C HIS A 45 -12.31 4.57 -8.88
N ILE A 46 -12.92 4.88 -10.03
CA ILE A 46 -12.19 5.49 -11.16
C ILE A 46 -11.82 6.91 -10.80
N TYR A 47 -12.73 7.67 -10.17
CA TYR A 47 -12.43 9.01 -9.69
C TYR A 47 -11.28 9.01 -8.68
N SER A 48 -11.22 8.04 -7.76
CA SER A 48 -10.10 7.95 -6.81
C SER A 48 -8.74 7.70 -7.50
N LEU A 49 -8.71 6.91 -8.58
CA LEU A 49 -7.50 6.76 -9.41
C LEU A 49 -7.16 8.06 -10.15
N LEU A 50 -8.15 8.77 -10.69
CA LEU A 50 -7.92 10.05 -11.39
C LEU A 50 -7.33 11.10 -10.46
N PHE A 51 -7.74 11.15 -9.19
CA PHE A 51 -7.14 12.04 -8.18
C PHE A 51 -5.67 11.74 -7.87
N LEU A 52 -5.17 10.56 -8.26
CA LEU A 52 -3.77 10.17 -8.08
C LEU A 52 -2.87 10.71 -9.21
N ILE A 53 -3.45 11.05 -10.37
CA ILE A 53 -2.73 11.54 -11.55
C ILE A 53 -1.94 12.82 -11.29
N PRO A 54 -2.49 13.87 -10.65
CA PRO A 54 -1.72 15.10 -10.38
C PRO A 54 -0.46 14.82 -9.55
N PHE A 55 -0.56 13.95 -8.55
CA PHE A 55 0.57 13.54 -7.72
C PHE A 55 1.61 12.75 -8.52
N GLN A 56 1.17 11.80 -9.37
CA GLN A 56 2.06 11.05 -10.24
C GLN A 56 2.84 11.95 -11.19
N ILE A 57 2.16 12.88 -11.85
CA ILE A 57 2.78 13.83 -12.78
C ILE A 57 3.80 14.70 -12.05
N TYR A 58 3.39 15.33 -10.94
CA TYR A 58 4.28 16.17 -10.14
C TYR A 58 5.53 15.40 -9.71
N SER A 59 5.35 14.17 -9.24
CA SER A 59 6.45 13.34 -8.75
C SER A 59 7.41 12.95 -9.87
N LEU A 60 6.90 12.58 -11.05
CA LEU A 60 7.74 12.28 -12.21
C LEU A 60 8.54 13.50 -12.68
N ILE A 61 7.90 14.68 -12.72
CA ILE A 61 8.59 15.94 -13.04
C ILE A 61 9.68 16.24 -12.01
N SER A 62 9.37 16.09 -10.72
CA SER A 62 10.34 16.31 -9.64
C SER A 62 11.53 15.36 -9.74
N MET A 63 11.31 14.07 -10.02
CA MET A 63 12.39 13.09 -10.21
C MET A 63 13.21 13.37 -11.46
N TYR A 64 12.59 13.89 -12.52
CA TYR A 64 13.28 14.29 -13.74
C TYR A 64 14.19 15.51 -13.52
N ILE A 65 13.69 16.53 -12.78
CA ILE A 65 14.44 17.77 -12.51
C ILE A 65 15.57 17.54 -11.49
N ASN A 66 15.27 16.83 -10.40
CA ASN A 66 16.22 16.63 -9.30
C ASN A 66 17.18 15.45 -9.53
N GLY A 67 16.91 14.60 -10.52
CA GLY A 67 17.63 13.36 -10.74
C GLY A 67 17.23 12.25 -9.76
N ILE A 68 17.77 11.05 -10.02
CA ILE A 68 17.52 9.85 -9.21
C ILE A 68 18.84 9.41 -8.58
N GLU A 69 18.95 9.53 -7.26
CA GLU A 69 20.14 9.09 -6.52
C GLU A 69 20.05 7.62 -6.09
N ASP A 70 18.87 7.18 -5.62
CA ASP A 70 18.64 5.82 -5.14
C ASP A 70 17.64 5.08 -6.03
N ILE A 71 18.15 4.10 -6.79
CA ILE A 71 17.36 3.24 -7.67
C ILE A 71 16.33 2.43 -6.86
N GLY A 72 16.69 1.96 -5.66
CA GLY A 72 15.80 1.20 -4.79
C GLY A 72 14.63 2.04 -4.28
N PHE A 73 14.88 3.32 -3.98
CA PHE A 73 13.82 4.29 -3.69
C PHE A 73 12.90 4.49 -4.90
N THR A 74 13.46 4.74 -6.09
CA THR A 74 12.67 4.94 -7.31
C THR A 74 11.78 3.75 -7.64
N ILE A 75 12.31 2.52 -7.57
CA ILE A 75 11.54 1.30 -7.78
C ILE A 75 10.40 1.21 -6.77
N SER A 76 10.70 1.43 -5.48
CA SER A 76 9.69 1.37 -4.41
C SER A 76 8.59 2.43 -4.62
N PHE A 77 8.97 3.64 -5.02
CA PHE A 77 8.07 4.74 -5.31
C PHE A 77 7.14 4.40 -6.48
N LEU A 78 7.70 3.95 -7.62
CA LEU A 78 6.92 3.55 -8.79
C LEU A 78 5.96 2.41 -8.46
N VAL A 79 6.42 1.39 -7.75
CA VAL A 79 5.55 0.28 -7.34
C VAL A 79 4.40 0.79 -6.47
N CYS A 80 4.67 1.63 -5.47
CA CYS A 80 3.65 2.09 -4.52
C CYS A 80 2.61 3.03 -5.15
N PHE A 81 3.01 3.91 -6.06
CA PHE A 81 2.14 4.97 -6.57
C PHE A 81 1.65 4.75 -8.00
N PHE A 82 2.29 3.88 -8.79
CA PHE A 82 1.89 3.62 -10.18
C PHE A 82 1.38 2.20 -10.43
N ILE A 83 1.76 1.22 -9.60
CA ILE A 83 1.37 -0.18 -9.82
C ILE A 83 0.32 -0.59 -8.79
N LEU A 84 0.63 -0.40 -7.50
CA LEU A 84 -0.21 -0.84 -6.40
C LEU A 84 -1.64 -0.29 -6.42
N PRO A 85 -1.89 1.01 -6.72
CA PRO A 85 -3.24 1.56 -6.72
C PRO A 85 -4.13 0.89 -7.78
N PHE A 86 -3.56 0.56 -8.94
CA PHE A 86 -4.28 -0.15 -10.00
C PHE A 86 -4.55 -1.60 -9.62
N ILE A 87 -3.57 -2.30 -9.03
CA ILE A 87 -3.77 -3.64 -8.47
C ILE A 87 -4.91 -3.60 -7.46
N PHE A 88 -4.89 -2.65 -6.52
CA PHE A 88 -5.94 -2.49 -5.51
C PHE A 88 -7.32 -2.24 -6.14
N PHE A 89 -7.38 -1.34 -7.12
CA PHE A 89 -8.60 -1.03 -7.84
C PHE A 89 -9.18 -2.26 -8.54
N PHE A 90 -8.39 -2.96 -9.37
CA PHE A 90 -8.93 -4.07 -10.17
C PHE A 90 -9.29 -5.29 -9.33
N ILE A 91 -8.54 -5.56 -8.26
CA ILE A 91 -8.67 -6.79 -7.48
C ILE A 91 -9.58 -6.64 -6.27
N PHE A 92 -9.47 -5.52 -5.55
CA PHE A 92 -10.09 -5.35 -4.24
C PHE A 92 -11.31 -4.43 -4.25
N SER A 93 -11.64 -3.76 -5.37
CA SER A 93 -12.83 -2.89 -5.47
C SER A 93 -14.10 -3.55 -4.93
N GLN A 94 -14.38 -4.79 -5.33
CA GLN A 94 -15.56 -5.53 -4.89
C GLN A 94 -15.54 -5.84 -3.39
N HIS A 95 -14.36 -6.08 -2.82
CA HIS A 95 -14.21 -6.37 -1.41
C HIS A 95 -14.32 -5.11 -0.55
N LEU A 96 -13.93 -3.95 -1.09
CA LEU A 96 -14.06 -2.66 -0.40
C LEU A 96 -15.53 -2.27 -0.22
N GLU A 97 -16.40 -2.53 -1.20
CA GLU A 97 -17.83 -2.20 -1.07
C GLU A 97 -18.56 -3.07 -0.04
N ASN A 98 -18.14 -4.33 0.12
CA ASN A 98 -18.75 -5.27 1.07
C ASN A 98 -18.04 -5.27 2.44
N LEU A 99 -17.23 -4.25 2.70
CA LEU A 99 -16.42 -4.19 3.90
C LEU A 99 -17.28 -3.73 5.09
N ASP A 100 -17.37 -4.56 6.12
CA ASP A 100 -18.02 -4.20 7.38
C ASP A 100 -17.21 -3.09 8.06
N LEU A 101 -17.71 -1.86 7.94
CA LEU A 101 -17.06 -0.66 8.46
C LEU A 101 -16.95 -0.69 9.98
N ASP A 102 -17.95 -1.22 10.68
CA ASP A 102 -17.95 -1.29 12.15
C ASP A 102 -16.85 -2.24 12.63
N TYR A 103 -16.75 -3.40 11.99
CA TYR A 103 -15.68 -4.36 12.25
C TYR A 103 -14.30 -3.76 11.93
N PHE A 104 -14.18 -3.08 10.78
CA PHE A 104 -12.94 -2.41 10.37
C PHE A 104 -12.49 -1.35 11.36
N PHE A 105 -13.37 -0.45 11.80
CA PHE A 105 -13.04 0.59 12.77
C PHE A 105 -12.70 0.00 14.13
N LYS A 106 -13.40 -1.05 14.57
CA LYS A 106 -13.08 -1.77 15.82
C LYS A 106 -11.66 -2.34 15.78
N ILE A 107 -11.29 -2.93 14.65
CA ILE A 107 -9.95 -3.45 14.40
C ILE A 107 -8.91 -2.33 14.34
N LEU A 108 -9.18 -1.26 13.61
CA LEU A 108 -8.26 -0.15 13.41
C LEU A 108 -7.90 0.50 14.76
N LYS A 109 -8.91 0.74 15.61
CA LYS A 109 -8.71 1.25 16.99
C LYS A 109 -7.79 0.35 17.81
N ARG A 110 -8.01 -0.97 17.78
CA ARG A 110 -7.14 -1.94 18.46
C ARG A 110 -5.71 -1.94 17.90
N SER A 111 -5.58 -1.79 16.59
CA SER A 111 -4.28 -1.75 15.91
C SER A 111 -3.48 -0.51 16.32
N ILE A 112 -4.13 0.66 16.35
CA ILE A 112 -3.52 1.91 16.80
C ILE A 112 -3.05 1.77 18.25
N LEU A 113 -3.88 1.21 19.12
CA LEU A 113 -3.52 0.98 20.53
C LEU A 113 -2.31 0.05 20.65
N PHE A 114 -2.27 -1.03 19.87
CA PHE A 114 -1.13 -1.95 19.83
C PHE A 114 0.15 -1.27 19.34
N ILE A 115 0.09 -0.51 18.24
CA ILE A 115 1.25 0.24 17.72
C ILE A 115 1.76 1.23 18.76
N ALA A 116 0.86 1.97 19.41
CA ALA A 116 1.24 2.94 20.45
C ALA A 116 1.93 2.24 21.62
N ALA A 117 1.37 1.13 22.13
CA ALA A 117 1.98 0.35 23.20
C ALA A 117 3.35 -0.21 22.80
N TYR A 118 3.47 -0.74 21.58
CA TYR A 118 4.73 -1.25 21.05
C TYR A 118 5.77 -0.14 20.89
N GLY A 119 5.38 1.04 20.39
CA GLY A 119 6.25 2.21 20.27
C GLY A 119 6.74 2.72 21.61
N ILE A 120 5.89 2.74 22.64
CA ILE A 120 6.28 3.07 24.02
C ILE A 120 7.26 2.04 24.55
N PHE A 121 6.99 0.74 24.37
CA PHE A 121 7.89 -0.33 24.79
C PHE A 121 9.30 -0.20 24.18
N LEU A 122 9.37 0.07 22.87
CA LEU A 122 10.62 0.32 22.13
C LEU A 122 11.36 1.60 22.55
N PHE A 123 10.69 2.54 23.21
CA PHE A 123 11.36 3.73 23.72
C PHE A 123 12.17 3.42 24.99
N PHE A 124 11.76 2.39 25.74
CA PHE A 124 12.40 1.99 26.99
C PHE A 124 13.40 0.83 26.83
N TYR A 125 13.43 0.17 25.67
CA TYR A 125 14.30 -0.98 25.38
C TYR A 125 15.04 -0.78 24.05
#